data_AF-A0A927XTW7-F1
#
_entry.id   AF-A0A927XTW7-F1
#
_cell.length_a   1.000
_cell.length_b   1.000
_cell.length_c   1.000
_cell.angle_alpha   90.00
_cell.angle_beta   90.00
_cell.angle_gamma   90.00
#
_symmetry.space_group_name_H-M   'P 1'
#
loop_
_entity.id
_entity.type
_entity.pdbx_description
1 polymer ?
#
loop_
_entity_poly.entity_id
_entity_poly.type
_entity_poly.pdbx_seq_one_letter_code
_entity_poly.pdbx_strand_id
1 'polypeptide(L)'
;MSNARNYHAHGGNEWVVGGKLTFLPGATVEGAEGLFDLPAAGEPVLLDVTESEATTVAALREDFNHLIAELRKAGLILKTDRGDAE
;
A
#
# COMPACT_ATOMS: atom_id res chain seq x y z
N MET A 1 3.98 1.86 -31.07
CA MET A 1 5.16 1.57 -30.22
C MET A 1 5.36 2.74 -29.29
N SER A 2 5.13 2.57 -27.98
CA SER A 2 5.44 3.60 -26.98
C SER A 2 6.96 3.61 -26.77
N ASN A 3 7.64 4.69 -27.14
CA ASN A 3 9.03 4.91 -26.74
C ASN A 3 9.02 5.38 -25.29
N ALA A 4 9.15 4.45 -24.36
CA ALA A 4 9.44 4.74 -22.96
C ALA A 4 10.76 5.55 -22.89
N ARG A 5 10.67 6.88 -22.79
CA ARG A 5 11.83 7.76 -22.61
C ARG A 5 12.00 8.05 -21.13
N ASN A 6 13.23 7.90 -20.64
CA ASN A 6 13.59 8.35 -19.30
C ASN A 6 14.02 9.82 -19.39
N TYR A 7 13.61 10.66 -18.45
CA TYR A 7 13.88 12.10 -18.50
C TYR A 7 13.95 12.70 -17.09
N HIS A 8 14.65 13.83 -16.98
CA HIS A 8 14.60 14.68 -15.79
C HIS A 8 13.37 15.58 -15.83
N ALA A 9 12.59 15.58 -14.76
CA ALA A 9 11.46 16.49 -14.55
C ALA A 9 11.82 17.57 -13.51
N HIS A 10 10.97 18.59 -13.42
CA HIS A 10 11.04 19.64 -12.38
C HIS A 10 12.44 20.28 -12.19
N GLY A 11 13.11 20.59 -13.31
CA GLY A 11 14.41 21.24 -13.27
C GLY A 11 15.58 20.36 -12.80
N GLY A 12 15.44 19.03 -12.88
CA GLY A 12 16.50 18.09 -12.53
C GLY A 12 16.34 17.40 -11.16
N ASN A 13 15.38 17.85 -10.36
CA ASN A 13 15.12 17.30 -9.02
C ASN A 13 14.37 15.96 -9.04
N GLU A 14 13.77 15.60 -10.17
CA GLU A 14 13.05 14.34 -10.33
C GLU A 14 13.57 13.59 -11.56
N TRP A 15 13.69 12.27 -11.42
CA TRP A 15 14.03 11.36 -12.51
C TRP A 15 12.83 10.46 -12.83
N VAL A 16 12.32 10.56 -14.05
CA VAL A 16 11.18 9.76 -14.51
C VAL A 16 11.68 8.62 -15.40
N VAL A 17 11.30 7.40 -15.05
CA VAL A 17 11.60 6.19 -15.84
C VAL A 17 10.31 5.72 -16.53
N GLY A 18 10.27 5.83 -17.85
CA GLY A 18 9.10 5.43 -18.65
C GLY A 18 9.02 3.93 -18.95
N GLY A 19 10.03 3.16 -18.56
CA GLY A 19 10.19 1.73 -18.87
C GLY A 19 10.65 0.90 -17.66
N LYS A 20 11.30 -0.25 -17.92
CA LYS A 20 11.80 -1.12 -16.84
C LYS A 20 13.11 -0.58 -16.27
N LEU A 21 13.14 -0.37 -14.95
CA LEU A 21 14.38 -0.20 -14.17
C LEU A 21 14.83 -1.57 -13.64
N THR A 22 16.11 -1.91 -13.80
CA THR A 22 16.68 -3.18 -13.30
C THR A 22 18.00 -2.89 -12.62
N PHE A 23 18.13 -3.28 -11.35
CA PHE A 23 19.38 -3.26 -10.61
C PHE A 23 20.07 -4.62 -10.76
N LEU A 24 21.35 -4.60 -11.14
CA LEU A 24 22.13 -5.83 -11.34
C LEU A 24 22.66 -6.38 -10.00
N PRO A 25 23.04 -7.67 -9.93
CA PRO A 25 23.65 -8.22 -8.72
C PRO A 25 24.86 -7.41 -8.25
N GLY A 26 24.90 -7.09 -6.95
CA GLY A 26 25.94 -6.26 -6.34
C GLY A 26 25.70 -4.76 -6.37
N ALA A 27 24.60 -4.28 -6.97
CA ALA A 27 24.20 -2.88 -6.89
C ALA A 27 23.78 -2.51 -5.45
N THR A 28 24.16 -1.32 -5.01
CA THR A 28 23.69 -0.71 -3.75
C THR A 28 22.86 0.52 -4.11
N VAL A 29 21.72 0.69 -3.45
CA VAL A 29 20.87 1.89 -3.55
C VAL A 29 20.85 2.55 -2.19
N GLU A 30 21.26 3.83 -2.12
CA GLU A 30 21.28 4.64 -0.90
C GLU A 30 20.08 5.59 -0.89
N GLY A 31 19.57 5.96 0.30
CA GLY A 31 18.45 6.90 0.42
C GLY A 31 17.09 6.33 0.00
N ALA A 32 16.96 5.00 -0.06
CA ALA A 32 15.74 4.29 -0.45
C ALA A 32 14.93 3.79 0.76
N GLU A 33 15.22 4.28 1.97
CA GLU A 33 14.43 3.97 3.17
C GLU A 33 12.96 4.35 2.91
N GLY A 34 12.00 3.47 3.21
CA GLY A 34 10.60 3.74 2.89
C GLY A 34 10.17 3.43 1.46
N LEU A 35 11.10 3.38 0.49
CA LEU A 35 10.75 3.28 -0.94
C LEU A 35 10.16 1.91 -1.32
N PHE A 36 10.56 0.88 -0.59
CA PHE A 36 10.05 -0.49 -0.72
C PHE A 36 9.45 -1.01 0.58
N ASP A 37 9.14 -0.13 1.55
CA ASP A 37 8.53 -0.52 2.83
C ASP A 37 7.03 -0.88 2.71
N LEU A 38 6.53 -0.96 1.47
CA LEU A 38 5.35 -1.77 1.20
C LEU A 38 5.73 -3.22 1.52
N PRO A 39 4.88 -3.98 2.25
CA PRO A 39 5.11 -5.40 2.45
C PRO A 39 5.43 -6.01 1.08
N ALA A 40 6.56 -6.71 0.98
CA ALA A 40 6.97 -7.35 -0.26
C ALA A 40 5.76 -8.12 -0.81
N ALA A 41 5.49 -8.06 -2.11
CA ALA A 41 4.35 -8.74 -2.69
C ALA A 41 4.38 -10.24 -2.28
N GLY A 42 3.53 -10.63 -1.33
CA GLY A 42 3.48 -11.98 -0.76
C GLY A 42 3.86 -12.12 0.73
N GLU A 43 4.36 -11.07 1.40
CA GLU A 43 4.55 -11.10 2.86
C GLU A 43 3.25 -10.76 3.59
N PRO A 44 2.86 -11.56 4.61
CA PRO A 44 1.64 -11.31 5.36
C PRO A 44 1.78 -10.03 6.17
N VAL A 45 0.90 -9.06 5.92
CA VAL A 45 0.71 -7.91 6.82
C VAL A 45 0.11 -8.45 8.11
N LEU A 46 0.91 -8.48 9.18
CA LEU A 46 0.44 -8.86 10.51
C LEU A 46 -0.21 -7.64 11.16
N LEU A 47 -1.52 -7.68 11.31
CA LEU A 47 -2.26 -6.70 12.11
C LEU A 47 -2.28 -7.16 13.56
N ASP A 48 -1.85 -6.29 14.46
CA ASP A 48 -1.99 -6.50 15.90
C ASP A 48 -3.41 -6.14 16.32
N VAL A 49 -4.27 -7.15 16.45
CA VAL A 49 -5.69 -7.01 16.80
C VAL A 49 -5.95 -7.80 18.07
N THR A 50 -6.47 -7.13 19.09
CA THR A 50 -6.91 -7.75 20.34
C THR A 50 -8.27 -8.43 20.18
N GLU A 51 -8.57 -9.41 21.03
CA GLU A 51 -9.90 -10.04 21.07
C GLU A 51 -11.01 -9.01 21.42
N SER A 52 -12.22 -9.24 20.90
CA SER A 52 -13.40 -8.44 21.25
C SER A 52 -14.00 -8.94 22.57
N GLU A 53 -14.21 -8.02 23.51
CA GLU A 53 -14.88 -8.29 24.80
C GLU A 53 -16.36 -7.86 24.79
N ALA A 54 -16.94 -7.62 23.60
CA ALA A 54 -18.29 -7.10 23.47
C ALA A 54 -19.36 -8.07 24.00
N THR A 55 -20.15 -7.61 24.98
CA THR A 55 -21.31 -8.36 25.52
C THR A 55 -22.65 -7.92 24.91
N THR A 56 -22.62 -6.97 23.97
CA THR A 56 -23.81 -6.45 23.29
C THR A 56 -23.57 -6.37 21.77
N VAL A 57 -24.66 -6.44 21.00
CA VAL A 57 -24.60 -6.31 19.53
C VAL A 57 -24.07 -4.94 19.11
N ALA A 58 -24.40 -3.88 19.85
CA ALA A 58 -23.93 -2.53 19.55
C ALA A 58 -22.40 -2.41 19.69
N ALA A 59 -21.84 -2.94 20.78
CA ALA A 59 -20.39 -2.97 21.01
C ALA A 59 -19.68 -3.86 19.98
N LEU A 60 -20.23 -5.03 19.64
CA LEU A 60 -19.65 -5.91 18.63
C LEU A 60 -19.57 -5.23 17.25
N ARG A 61 -20.59 -4.44 16.89
CA ARG A 61 -20.59 -3.65 15.66
C ARG A 61 -19.47 -2.59 15.66
N GLU A 62 -19.19 -1.99 16.81
CA GLU A 62 -18.13 -0.99 16.95
C GLU A 62 -16.75 -1.62 16.78
N ASP A 63 -16.49 -2.72 17.47
CA ASP A 63 -15.24 -3.49 17.35
C ASP A 63 -15.01 -3.96 15.90
N PHE A 64 -16.06 -4.45 15.25
CA PHE A 64 -16.00 -4.90 13.86
C PHE A 64 -15.71 -3.75 12.88
N ASN A 65 -16.34 -2.59 13.06
CA ASN A 65 -16.06 -1.42 12.23
C ASN A 65 -14.64 -0.88 12.45
N HIS A 66 -14.12 -0.97 13.67
CA HIS A 66 -12.74 -0.64 13.98
C HIS A 66 -11.76 -1.58 13.24
N LEU A 67 -12.00 -2.90 13.28
CA LEU A 67 -11.20 -3.87 12.53
C LEU A 67 -11.21 -3.57 11.01
N ILE A 68 -12.38 -3.26 10.44
CA ILE A 68 -12.48 -2.86 9.03
C ILE A 68 -11.64 -1.62 8.74
N ALA A 69 -11.61 -0.63 9.63
CA ALA A 69 -10.82 0.57 9.45
C ALA A 69 -9.31 0.26 9.41
N GLU A 70 -8.82 -0.57 10.34
CA GLU A 70 -7.41 -0.99 10.36
C GLU A 70 -7.04 -1.83 9.14
N LEU A 71 -7.90 -2.74 8.69
CA LEU A 71 -7.69 -3.50 7.45
C LEU A 71 -7.60 -2.60 6.21
N ARG A 72 -8.38 -1.51 6.15
CA ARG A 72 -8.30 -0.51 5.07
C ARG A 72 -7.00 0.29 5.13
N LYS A 73 -6.61 0.72 6.33
CA LYS A 73 -5.36 1.44 6.58
C LYS A 73 -4.13 0.61 6.19
N ALA A 74 -4.20 -0.69 6.44
CA ALA A 74 -3.20 -1.68 6.04
C ALA A 74 -3.21 -2.02 4.53
N GLY A 75 -4.17 -1.49 3.77
CA GLY A 75 -4.30 -1.77 2.33
C GLY A 75 -4.80 -3.19 2.00
N LEU A 76 -5.31 -3.93 2.97
CA LEU A 76 -5.77 -5.32 2.78
C LEU A 76 -7.19 -5.41 2.22
N ILE A 77 -8.02 -4.39 2.44
CA ILE A 77 -9.39 -4.32 1.88
C ILE A 77 -9.65 -2.95 1.28
N LEU A 78 -10.26 -2.93 0.09
CA LEU A 78 -10.61 -1.70 -0.62
C LEU A 78 -11.88 -1.09 -0.02
N LYS A 79 -11.92 0.24 0.07
CA LYS A 79 -13.16 0.96 0.26
C LYS A 79 -13.94 0.89 -1.04
N THR A 80 -14.95 0.01 -1.07
CA THR A 80 -15.92 0.03 -2.16
C THR A 80 -16.86 1.19 -1.90
N ASP A 81 -16.73 2.22 -2.73
CA ASP A 81 -17.77 3.21 -2.89
C ASP A 81 -18.90 2.47 -3.60
N ARG A 82 -19.93 2.02 -2.86
CA ARG A 82 -21.11 1.47 -3.51
C ARG A 82 -21.82 2.64 -4.22
N GLY A 83 -21.40 2.89 -5.46
CA GLY A 83 -21.80 4.02 -6.26
C GLY A 83 -21.96 3.74 -7.76
N ASP A 84 -21.69 2.53 -8.27
CA ASP A 84 -21.82 2.23 -9.70
C ASP A 84 -22.58 0.90 -9.93
N ALA A 85 -23.85 0.86 -9.52
CA ALA A 85 -24.80 -0.13 -10.01
C ALA A 85 -26.06 0.61 -10.48
N GLU A 86 -25.98 1.13 -11.70
CA GLU A 86 -27.13 1.28 -12.60
C GLU A 86 -27.07 0.16 -13.64
#